data_AF-A0AAD4G7C8-F1
#
_entry.id   AF-A0AAD4G7C8-F1
#
_cell.length_a   1.000
_cell.length_b   1.000
_cell.length_c   1.000
_cell.angle_alpha   90.00
_cell.angle_beta   90.00
_cell.angle_gamma   90.00
#
_symmetry.space_group_name_H-M   'P 1'
#
loop_
_entity.id
_entity.type
_entity.pdbx_description
1 polymer ?
#
loop_
_entity_poly.entity_id
_entity_poly.type
_entity_poly.pdbx_seq_one_letter_code
_entity_poly.pdbx_strand_id
1 'polypeptide(L)' 'MVIIEIKRDYPHFDHILGEHRWSEFLQKPTKEEKDRVTQVFHCTYSTGRIVQKNGWKRIDVDEAWFKAWSPQNK' A
#
# COMPACT_ATOMS: atom_id res chain seq x y z
N MET A 1 -5.48 -4.99 7.34
CA MET A 1 -5.07 -3.57 7.35
C MET A 1 -3.56 -3.51 7.40
N VAL A 2 -2.95 -2.57 6.69
CA VAL A 2 -1.50 -2.37 6.66
C VAL A 2 -1.20 -0.90 6.88
N ILE A 3 -0.06 -0.59 7.50
CA ILE A 3 0.48 0.77 7.61
C ILE A 3 1.77 0.78 6.79
N ILE A 4 1.89 1.74 5.88
CA ILE A 4 3.06 1.89 5.02
C ILE A 4 3.73 3.21 5.38
N GLU A 5 5.02 3.16 5.70
CA GLU A 5 5.84 4.36 5.90
C GLU A 5 6.44 4.78 4.55
N ILE A 6 6.14 6.01 4.13
CA ILE A 6 6.61 6.60 2.87
C ILE A 6 7.56 7.73 3.21
N LYS A 7 8.68 7.83 2.48
CA LYS A 7 9.61 8.93 2.69
C LYS A 7 8.93 10.28 2.38
N ARG A 8 9.21 11.29 3.21
CA ARG A 8 8.58 12.62 3.11
C ARG A 8 8.98 13.40 1.86
N ASP A 9 10.09 13.03 1.24
CA ASP A 9 10.59 13.62 0.00
C ASP A 9 9.96 12.99 -1.25
N TYR A 10 9.04 12.02 -1.11
CA TYR A 10 8.31 11.46 -2.23
C TYR A 10 7.33 12.50 -2.82
N PRO A 11 7.50 12.91 -4.09
CA PRO A 11 6.79 14.07 -4.65
C PRO A 11 5.31 13.81 -4.96
N HIS A 12 4.87 12.55 -5.06
CA HIS A 12 3.51 12.17 -5.46
C HIS A 12 2.71 11.58 -4.30
N PHE A 13 2.92 12.09 -3.09
CA PHE A 13 2.23 11.61 -1.89
C PHE A 13 0.70 11.73 -2.00
N ASP A 14 0.24 12.77 -2.68
CA ASP A 14 -1.17 13.05 -2.99
C ASP A 14 -1.82 11.99 -3.88
N HIS A 15 -1.06 11.34 -4.76
CA HIS A 15 -1.57 10.27 -5.62
C HIS A 15 -1.85 8.95 -4.87
N ILE A 16 -1.33 8.80 -3.64
CA ILE A 16 -1.46 7.56 -2.87
C ILE A 16 -2.76 7.52 -2.08
N LEU A 17 -3.27 8.67 -1.65
CA LEU A 17 -4.46 8.76 -0.80
C LEU A 17 -5.74 8.52 -1.60
N GLY A 18 -6.80 8.11 -0.91
CA GLY A 18 -8.13 7.93 -1.49
C GLY A 18 -8.44 6.50 -1.89
N GLU A 19 -9.46 6.34 -2.73
CA GLU A 19 -9.96 5.05 -3.23
C GLU A 19 -9.24 4.66 -4.52
N HIS A 20 -8.79 3.41 -4.57
CA HIS A 20 -8.12 2.80 -5.71
C HIS A 20 -8.91 1.57 -6.14
N ARG A 21 -9.57 1.66 -7.30
CA ARG A 21 -10.38 0.57 -7.83
C ARG A 21 -9.50 -0.43 -8.56
N TRP A 22 -9.57 -1.69 -8.17
CA TRP A 22 -8.70 -2.72 -8.72
C TRP A 22 -8.92 -2.92 -10.22
N SER A 23 -10.14 -2.67 -10.69
CA SER A 23 -10.49 -2.66 -12.11
C SER A 23 -9.77 -1.60 -12.95
N GLU A 24 -9.22 -0.54 -12.34
CA GLU A 24 -8.58 0.56 -13.06
C GLU A 24 -7.07 0.34 -13.28
N PHE A 25 -6.40 -0.39 -12.39
CA PHE A 25 -4.94 -0.54 -12.43
C PHE A 25 -4.44 -1.98 -12.57
N LEU A 26 -5.25 -3.00 -12.26
CA LEU A 26 -4.86 -4.39 -12.54
C LEU A 26 -5.03 -4.67 -14.05
N GLN A 27 -4.07 -5.36 -14.67
CA GLN A 27 -4.12 -5.63 -16.12
C GLN A 27 -5.19 -6.67 -16.52
N LYS A 28 -5.39 -7.70 -15.70
CA LYS A 28 -6.35 -8.80 -15.95
C LYS A 28 -7.08 -9.19 -14.66
N PRO A 29 -7.84 -8.26 -14.04
CA PRO A 29 -8.56 -8.56 -12.82
C PRO A 29 -9.57 -9.67 -13.06
N THR A 30 -9.58 -10.66 -12.17
CA THR A 30 -10.64 -11.66 -12.08
C THR A 30 -11.99 -10.99 -11.83
N LYS A 31 -13.10 -11.72 -12.03
CA LYS A 31 -14.45 -11.18 -11.81
C LYS A 31 -14.61 -10.62 -10.39
N GLU A 32 -14.06 -11.30 -9.39
CA GLU A 32 -14.10 -10.85 -8.00
C GLU A 32 -13.24 -9.60 -7.76
N GLU A 33 -12.07 -9.51 -8.39
CA GLU A 33 -11.17 -8.38 -8.21
C GLU A 33 -11.71 -7.09 -8.81
N LYS A 34 -12.51 -7.16 -9.87
CA LYS A 34 -13.08 -5.97 -10.51
C LYS A 34 -13.93 -5.11 -9.58
N ASP A 35 -14.59 -5.75 -8.62
CA ASP A 35 -15.46 -5.07 -7.66
C ASP A 35 -14.68 -4.67 -6.38
N ARG A 36 -13.39 -5.02 -6.29
CA ARG A 36 -12.56 -4.69 -5.12
C ARG A 36 -12.01 -3.27 -5.22
N VAL A 37 -11.90 -2.65 -4.05
CA VAL A 37 -11.30 -1.34 -3.87
C VAL A 37 -10.31 -1.39 -2.71
N THR A 38 -9.22 -0.66 -2.83
CA THR A 38 -8.32 -0.35 -1.71
C THR A 38 -8.51 1.11 -1.37
N GLN A 39 -8.71 1.43 -0.09
CA GLN A 39 -8.78 2.81 0.36
C GLN A 39 -7.59 3.13 1.26
N VAL A 40 -6.92 4.24 0.96
CA VAL A 40 -5.71 4.67 1.64
C VAL A 40 -5.97 5.99 2.35
N PHE A 41 -5.69 6.02 3.65
CA PHE A 41 -5.92 7.16 4.52
C PHE A 41 -4.65 7.53 5.28
N HIS A 42 -4.62 8.75 5.79
CA HIS A 42 -3.57 9.15 6.72
C HIS A 42 -3.57 8.29 7.98
N CYS A 43 -2.39 7.82 8.36
CA CYS A 43 -2.18 7.22 9.67
C CYS A 43 -2.22 8.31 10.74
N THR A 44 -2.95 8.08 11.83
CA THR A 44 -3.04 9.01 12.96
C THR A 44 -1.89 8.84 13.96
N TYR A 45 -1.12 7.76 13.86
CA TYR A 45 0.10 7.58 14.67
C TYR A 45 1.24 8.44 14.12
N SER A 46 1.86 9.22 15.00
CA SER A 46 2.91 10.17 14.61
C SER A 46 4.29 9.53 14.40
N THR A 47 4.52 8.33 14.91
CA THR A 47 5.81 7.62 14.79
C THR A 47 5.64 6.11 14.70
N GLY A 48 6.57 5.45 13.99
CA GLY A 48 6.63 3.99 13.93
C GLY A 48 6.82 3.31 15.30
N ARG A 49 7.36 4.02 16.31
CA ARG A 49 7.45 3.51 17.69
C ARG A 49 6.07 3.40 18.34
N ILE A 50 5.20 4.38 18.12
CA ILE A 50 3.82 4.33 18.64
C ILE A 50 3.04 3.21 17.93
N VAL A 51 3.22 3.05 16.62
CA VAL A 51 2.62 1.95 15.85
C VAL A 51 2.97 0.60 16.48
N GLN A 52 4.25 0.32 16.73
CA GLN A 52 4.70 -0.93 17.37
C GLN A 52 4.16 -1.11 18.79
N LYS A 53 4.15 -0.05 19.62
CA LYS A 53 3.57 -0.10 20.97
C LYS A 53 2.09 -0.48 20.98
N ASN A 54 1.36 -0.13 19.92
CA ASN A 54 -0.05 -0.49 19.74
C ASN A 54 -0.23 -1.89 19.10
N GLY A 55 0.81 -2.74 19.12
CA GLY A 55 0.73 -4.15 18.75
C GLY A 55 0.98 -4.44 17.26
N TRP A 56 1.37 -3.46 16.47
CA TRP A 56 1.68 -3.67 15.05
C TRP A 56 3.06 -4.29 14.85
N LYS A 57 3.12 -5.35 14.06
CA LYS A 57 4.40 -5.91 13.60
C LYS A 57 5.01 -5.01 12.54
N ARG A 58 6.23 -4.53 12.80
CA ARG A 58 7.05 -3.84 11.81
C ARG A 58 7.81 -4.86 10.97
N ILE A 59 7.79 -4.67 9.66
CA ILE A 59 8.61 -5.40 8.71
C ILE A 59 9.26 -4.34 7.82
N ASP A 60 10.58 -4.30 7.80
CA ASP A 60 11.30 -3.41 6.90
C ASP A 60 11.22 -3.96 5.47
N VAL A 61 10.97 -3.06 4.52
CA VAL A 61 10.83 -3.40 3.11
C VAL A 61 12.21 -3.66 2.52
N ASP A 62 12.39 -4.86 1.94
CA ASP A 62 13.62 -5.23 1.25
C ASP A 62 13.51 -4.93 -0.25
N GLU A 63 14.49 -4.22 -0.79
CA GLU A 63 14.57 -3.90 -2.22
C GLU A 63 14.56 -5.17 -3.10
N ALA A 64 15.10 -6.28 -2.59
CA ALA A 64 15.12 -7.55 -3.29
C ALA A 64 13.71 -8.08 -3.62
N TRP A 65 12.68 -7.70 -2.86
CA TRP A 65 11.30 -8.12 -3.11
C TRP A 65 10.73 -7.59 -4.43
N PHE A 66 11.30 -6.52 -4.98
CA PHE A 66 10.81 -5.89 -6.20
C PHE A 66 11.55 -6.32 -7.47
N LYS A 67 12.66 -7.06 -7.35
CA LYS A 67 13.51 -7.43 -8.51
C LYS A 67 12.83 -8.34 -9.54
N ALA A 68 11.74 -9.02 -9.18
CA ALA A 68 10.95 -9.85 -10.09
C ALA A 68 9.45 -9.46 -10.08
N TRP A 69 9.12 -8.27 -9.58
CA TRP A 69 7.73 -7.84 -9.50
C TRP A 69 7.19 -7.50 -10.90
N SER A 70 5.98 -7.97 -11.18
CA SER A 70 5.25 -7.65 -12.41
C SER A 70 3.80 -7.32 -12.06
N PRO A 71 3.18 -6.31 -12.69
CA PRO A 71 1.76 -5.99 -12.52
C PRO A 71 0.83 -7.02 -13.20
N GLN A 72 1.38 -8.14 -13.71
CA GLN A 72 0.63 -9.24 -14.28
C GLN A 72 0.08 -10.13 -13.15
N ASN A 73 -1.13 -9.82 -12.72
CA ASN A 73 -1.90 -10.71 -11.85
C ASN A 73 -2.39 -11.90 -12.71
N LYS A 74 -2.00 -13.12 -12.34
CA LYS A 74 -2.40 -14.37 -13.00
C LYS A 74 -3.69 -14.91 -12.40
#